data_AF-K8EXT6-F1
#
_entry.id   AF-K8EXT6-F1
#
_cell.length_a   1.000
_cell.length_b   1.000
_cell.length_c   1.000
_cell.angle_alpha   90.00
_cell.angle_beta   90.00
_cell.angle_gamma   90.00
#
_symmetry.space_group_name_H-M   'P 1'
#
loop_
_entity.id
_entity.type
_entity.pdbx_description
1 polymer ?
#
loop_
_entity_poly.entity_id
_entity_poly.type
_entity_poly.pdbx_seq_one_letter_code
_entity_poly.pdbx_strand_id
1 'polypeptide(L)'
;MSSIASANKKKIALVAARIFQTALNDTNAPTGRKLLKKALVGPRLTSWYPEGIRKMDMLFEDPDDKRRKVKLERMKRRGKGPPKKGEGKRAKKK
;
A
#
# COMPACT_ATOMS: atom_id res chain seq x y z
N MET A 1 37.23 -27.62 34.08
CA MET A 1 36.26 -28.41 33.28
C MET A 1 35.16 -27.56 32.63
N SER A 2 34.53 -26.61 33.34
CA SER A 2 33.38 -25.83 32.81
C SER A 2 33.69 -24.90 31.62
N SER A 3 34.83 -24.20 31.59
CA SER A 3 35.13 -23.21 30.52
C SER A 3 35.37 -23.84 29.14
N ILE A 4 35.98 -25.03 29.08
CA ILE A 4 36.26 -25.78 27.83
C ILE A 4 34.95 -26.20 27.15
N ALA A 5 33.97 -26.64 27.94
CA ALA A 5 32.64 -27.00 27.43
C ALA A 5 31.92 -25.79 26.82
N SER A 6 32.03 -24.61 27.45
CA SER A 6 31.47 -23.35 26.92
C SER A 6 32.15 -22.94 25.60
N ALA A 7 33.48 -23.02 25.52
CA ALA A 7 34.23 -22.72 24.31
C ALA A 7 33.87 -23.67 23.14
N ASN A 8 33.71 -24.97 23.41
CA ASN A 8 33.31 -25.96 22.40
C ASN A 8 31.87 -25.70 21.88
N LYS A 9 30.93 -25.33 22.75
CA LYS A 9 29.58 -24.93 22.33
C LYS A 9 29.60 -23.73 21.37
N LYS A 10 30.43 -22.72 21.64
CA LYS A 10 30.61 -21.57 20.75
C LYS A 10 31.16 -21.98 19.38
N LYS A 11 32.16 -22.87 19.33
CA LYS A 11 32.71 -23.38 18.06
C LYS A 11 31.66 -24.11 17.23
N ILE A 12 30.85 -24.96 17.86
CA ILE A 12 29.76 -25.66 17.17
C ILE A 12 28.73 -24.66 16.65
N ALA A 13 28.34 -23.67 17.46
CA ALA A 13 27.40 -22.61 17.04
C ALA A 13 27.95 -21.79 15.86
N LEU A 14 29.24 -21.48 15.82
CA LEU A 14 29.89 -20.80 14.71
C LEU A 14 29.88 -21.63 13.42
N VAL A 15 30.19 -22.93 13.51
CA VAL A 15 30.14 -23.85 12.36
C VAL A 15 28.71 -23.99 11.85
N ALA A 16 27.72 -24.14 12.74
CA ALA A 16 26.31 -24.19 12.37
C ALA A 16 25.84 -22.87 11.72
N ALA A 17 26.24 -21.72 12.29
CA ALA A 17 25.95 -20.40 11.73
C ALA A 17 26.47 -20.26 10.31
N ARG A 18 27.67 -20.77 10.04
CA ARG A 18 28.29 -20.81 8.71
C ARG A 18 27.54 -21.73 7.74
N ILE A 19 27.16 -22.94 8.17
CA ILE A 19 26.43 -23.91 7.33
C ILE A 19 25.05 -23.38 6.96
N PHE A 20 24.29 -22.85 7.94
CA PHE A 20 22.91 -22.44 7.76
C PHE A 20 22.75 -20.94 7.44
N GLN A 21 23.86 -20.23 7.20
CA GLN A 21 23.87 -18.79 6.92
C GLN A 21 23.09 -17.97 7.97
N THR A 22 23.16 -18.38 9.23
CA THR A 22 22.51 -17.66 10.32
C THR A 22 23.52 -16.73 10.99
N ALA A 23 23.14 -15.49 11.28
CA ALA A 23 24.03 -14.60 12.03
C ALA A 23 24.11 -15.03 13.50
N LEU A 24 25.32 -15.21 14.03
CA LEU A 24 25.59 -15.39 15.45
C LEU A 24 26.02 -14.05 16.06
N ASN A 25 25.56 -13.73 17.28
CA ASN A 25 25.91 -12.49 17.98
C ASN A 25 26.53 -12.81 19.35
N ASP A 26 27.85 -12.75 19.43
CA ASP A 26 28.59 -13.07 20.67
C ASP A 26 28.62 -11.91 21.67
N THR A 27 28.51 -10.68 21.20
CA THR A 27 28.57 -9.44 22.00
C THR A 27 27.21 -8.99 22.53
N ASN A 28 26.11 -9.66 22.15
CA ASN A 28 24.73 -9.27 22.47
C ASN A 28 24.38 -7.82 22.11
N ALA A 29 25.15 -7.21 21.19
CA ALA A 29 24.93 -5.84 20.76
C ALA A 29 23.72 -5.75 19.80
N PRO A 30 22.99 -4.62 19.78
CA PRO A 30 21.88 -4.42 18.87
C PRO A 30 22.37 -4.28 17.42
N THR A 31 22.15 -5.31 16.60
CA THR A 31 22.59 -5.38 15.18
C THR A 31 21.50 -5.02 14.17
N GLY A 32 20.30 -4.61 14.62
CA GLY A 32 19.19 -4.25 13.72
C GLY A 32 18.53 -5.43 12.99
N ARG A 33 19.00 -6.68 13.19
CA ARG A 33 18.46 -7.89 12.54
C ARG A 33 16.95 -8.07 12.72
N LYS A 34 16.39 -7.59 13.84
CA LYS A 34 14.94 -7.61 14.08
C LYS A 34 14.17 -6.82 13.01
N LEU A 35 14.72 -5.69 12.52
CA LEU A 35 14.10 -4.91 11.46
C LEU A 35 14.24 -5.62 10.12
N LEU A 36 15.43 -6.14 9.79
CA LEU A 36 15.68 -6.86 8.54
C LEU A 36 14.84 -8.14 8.39
N LYS A 37 14.52 -8.81 9.50
CA LYS A 37 13.63 -9.98 9.52
C LYS A 37 12.15 -9.64 9.28
N LYS A 38 11.74 -8.38 9.41
CA LYS A 38 10.34 -8.01 9.16
C LYS A 38 10.05 -8.12 7.67
N ALA A 39 8.99 -8.83 7.32
CA ALA A 39 8.50 -8.86 5.95
C ALA A 39 8.07 -7.45 5.50
N LEU A 40 8.29 -7.15 4.22
CA LEU A 40 7.83 -5.90 3.64
C LEU A 40 6.30 -5.86 3.63
N VAL A 41 5.74 -4.80 4.22
CA VAL A 41 4.27 -4.62 4.33
C VAL A 41 3.72 -3.81 3.15
N GLY A 42 4.59 -3.15 2.36
CA GLY A 42 4.20 -2.28 1.25
C GLY A 42 3.19 -2.91 0.29
N PRO A 43 3.46 -4.07 -0.33
CA PRO A 43 2.54 -4.70 -1.27
C PRO A 43 1.17 -4.98 -0.65
N ARG A 44 1.15 -5.47 0.60
CA ARG A 44 -0.07 -5.75 1.36
C ARG A 44 -0.89 -4.49 1.65
N LEU A 45 -0.24 -3.37 1.93
CA LEU A 45 -0.91 -2.08 2.17
C LEU A 45 -1.46 -1.49 0.87
N THR A 46 -0.68 -1.54 -0.20
CA THR A 46 -1.10 -1.04 -1.52
C THR A 46 -2.28 -1.84 -2.07
N SER A 47 -2.32 -3.15 -1.84
CA SER A 47 -3.41 -4.03 -2.28
C SER A 47 -4.66 -3.98 -1.39
N TRP A 48 -4.75 -3.05 -0.43
CA TRP A 48 -5.87 -3.01 0.53
C TRP A 48 -7.21 -2.74 -0.13
N TYR A 49 -7.26 -1.83 -1.11
CA TYR A 49 -8.44 -1.60 -1.93
C TYR A 49 -8.21 -2.19 -3.34
N PRO A 50 -9.08 -3.08 -3.82
CA PRO A 50 -8.96 -3.60 -5.17
C PRO A 50 -9.18 -2.48 -6.19
N GLU A 51 -8.51 -2.58 -7.34
CA GLU A 51 -8.77 -1.66 -8.44
C GLU A 51 -10.16 -1.88 -9.01
N GLY A 52 -10.88 -0.79 -9.28
CA GLY A 52 -12.21 -0.86 -9.88
C GLY A 52 -12.16 -1.34 -11.33
N ILE A 53 -13.20 -2.06 -11.76
CA ILE A 53 -13.35 -2.62 -13.12
C ILE A 53 -13.15 -1.56 -14.22
N ARG A 54 -13.52 -0.30 -13.93
CA ARG A 54 -13.33 0.86 -14.82
C ARG A 54 -11.88 1.14 -15.21
N LYS A 55 -10.91 0.76 -14.37
CA LYS A 55 -9.47 0.87 -14.70
C LYS A 55 -8.94 -0.36 -15.46
N MET A 56 -9.60 -1.50 -15.29
CA MET A 56 -9.18 -2.80 -15.82
C MET A 56 -9.64 -2.97 -17.28
N ASP A 57 -10.85 -2.53 -17.60
CA ASP A 57 -11.42 -2.61 -18.94
C ASP A 57 -11.72 -1.22 -19.50
N MET A 58 -11.01 -0.85 -20.56
CA MET A 58 -11.15 0.43 -21.23
C MET A 58 -12.48 0.58 -21.98
N LEU A 59 -13.14 -0.53 -22.33
CA LEU A 59 -14.43 -0.53 -23.03
C LEU A 59 -15.61 -0.60 -22.08
N PHE A 60 -15.38 -0.77 -20.78
CA PHE A 60 -16.45 -0.89 -19.80
C PHE A 60 -17.20 0.45 -19.63
N GLU A 61 -18.46 0.46 -20.04
CA GLU A 61 -19.37 1.60 -19.82
C GLU A 61 -20.25 1.34 -18.59
N ASP A 62 -20.03 2.10 -17.51
CA ASP A 62 -20.85 1.97 -16.31
C ASP A 62 -22.28 2.51 -16.54
N PRO A 63 -23.34 1.69 -16.29
CA PRO A 63 -24.73 2.11 -16.46
C PRO A 63 -25.10 3.35 -15.66
N ASP A 64 -24.56 3.54 -14.45
CA ASP A 64 -24.83 4.71 -13.62
C ASP A 64 -24.23 5.98 -14.19
N ASP A 65 -23.02 5.89 -14.74
CA ASP A 65 -22.39 7.01 -15.43
C ASP A 65 -23.17 7.42 -16.67
N LYS A 66 -23.64 6.44 -17.44
CA LYS A 66 -24.47 6.68 -18.61
C LYS A 66 -25.78 7.37 -18.22
N ARG A 67 -26.48 6.85 -17.21
CA ARG A 67 -27.69 7.48 -16.64
C ARG A 67 -27.42 8.91 -16.17
N ARG A 68 -26.30 9.14 -15.48
CA ARG A 68 -25.88 10.46 -14.98
C ARG A 68 -25.65 11.45 -16.14
N LYS A 69 -24.98 11.03 -17.22
CA LYS A 69 -24.75 11.85 -18.42
C LYS A 69 -26.07 12.25 -19.08
N VAL A 70 -26.97 11.29 -19.32
CA VAL A 70 -28.29 11.54 -19.93
C VAL A 70 -29.14 12.50 -19.08
N LYS A 71 -29.14 12.32 -17.75
CA LYS A 71 -29.83 13.23 -16.82
C LYS A 71 -29.29 14.66 -16.92
N LEU A 72 -27.97 14.81 -16.97
CA LEU A 72 -27.30 16.10 -17.06
C LEU A 72 -27.63 16.82 -18.38
N GLU A 73 -27.65 16.11 -19.51
CA GLU A 73 -28.10 16.68 -20.79
C GLU A 73 -29.55 17.16 -20.73
N ARG A 74 -30.45 16.34 -20.16
CA ARG A 74 -31.86 16.72 -20.00
C ARG A 74 -32.02 17.99 -19.16
N MET A 75 -31.23 18.16 -18.10
CA MET A 75 -31.25 19.37 -17.27
C MET A 75 -30.69 20.59 -18.00
N LYS A 76 -29.60 20.42 -18.78
CA LYS A 76 -29.03 21.49 -19.60
C LYS A 76 -30.01 21.98 -20.66
N ARG A 77 -30.73 21.08 -21.34
CA ARG A 77 -31.79 21.44 -22.30
C ARG A 77 -32.90 22.31 -21.67
N ARG A 78 -33.16 22.12 -20.37
CA ARG A 78 -34.16 22.90 -19.61
C ARG A 78 -33.61 24.20 -19.01
N GLY A 79 -32.32 24.52 -19.21
CA GLY A 79 -31.65 25.65 -18.55
C GLY A 79 -31.45 25.47 -17.04
N LYS A 80 -31.72 24.27 -16.50
CA LYS A 80 -31.59 23.93 -15.07
C LYS A 80 -30.31 23.11 -14.79
N GLY A 81 -29.34 23.18 -15.70
CA GLY A 81 -28.03 22.58 -15.50
C GLY A 81 -27.26 23.29 -14.38
N PRO A 82 -26.25 22.63 -13.79
CA PRO A 82 -25.34 23.31 -12.88
C PRO A 82 -24.66 24.48 -13.63
N PRO A 83 -24.58 25.68 -13.03
CA PRO A 83 -23.92 26.83 -13.64
C PRO A 83 -22.41 26.59 -13.75
N LYS A 84 -21.72 27.36 -14.60
CA LYS A 84 -20.27 27.34 -14.68
C LYS A 84 -19.68 27.76 -13.33
N LYS A 85 -18.56 27.15 -12.94
CA LYS A 85 -17.85 27.49 -11.70
C LYS A 85 -17.54 29.00 -11.71
N GLY A 86 -17.93 29.70 -10.66
CA GLY A 86 -17.80 31.16 -10.55
C GLY A 86 -19.01 31.97 -11.02
N GLU A 87 -19.95 31.39 -11.77
CA GLU A 87 -21.17 32.07 -12.27
C GLU A 87 -22.42 31.74 -11.43
N GLY A 88 -22.21 31.35 -10.18
CA GLY A 88 -23.30 31.05 -9.26
C GLY A 88 -24.14 32.28 -8.93
N LYS A 89 -25.27 32.08 -8.22
CA LYS A 89 -26.19 33.18 -7.85
C LYS A 89 -25.50 34.37 -7.16
N ARG A 90 -24.42 34.11 -6.38
CA ARG A 90 -23.64 35.15 -5.70
C ARG A 90 -22.84 36.04 -6.66
N ALA A 91 -22.44 35.53 -7.83
CA ALA A 91 -21.68 36.30 -8.81
C ALA A 91 -22.53 37.36 -9.50
N LYS A 92 -23.84 37.15 -9.59
CA LYS A 92 -24.81 38.11 -10.15
C LYS A 92 -25.22 39.23 -9.18
N LYS A 93 -24.81 39.15 -7.90
CA LYS A 93 -25.15 40.12 -6.85
C LYS A 93 -24.09 41.22 -6.68
N LYS A 94 -23.11 41.29 -7.59
CA LYS A 94 -22.09 42.34 -7.63
C LYS A 94 -22.45 43.38 -8.69
#